data_AF-A0A9P6MSP5-F1
#
_entry.id   AF-A0A9P6MSP5-F1
#
_cell.length_a   1.000
_cell.length_b   1.000
_cell.length_c   1.000
_cell.angle_alpha   90.00
_cell.angle_beta   90.00
_cell.angle_gamma   90.00
#
_symmetry.space_group_name_H-M   'P 1'
#
loop_
_entity.id
_entity.type
_entity.pdbx_description
1 polymer ?
#
loop_
_entity_poly.entity_id
_entity_poly.type
_entity_poly.pdbx_seq_one_letter_code
_entity_poly.pdbx_strand_id
1 'polypeptide(L)'
;MENPPTLRVQLNGILLSTLLFECTNARVDYEGLLLGAIVPKVRSVVDDSSDTRVKTVYTTIVVQGVYKLEPNLPKFYGRSGEVNEAVLEQYQIPSNVGDQSLSLSPPATILEYILPQLSDINHQIVGRDD
;
A
#
# COMPACT_ATOMS: atom_id res chain seq x y z
N MET A 1 -4.96 12.90 -31.50
CA MET A 1 -5.57 12.13 -30.40
C MET A 1 -4.45 11.34 -29.74
N GLU A 2 -4.05 11.72 -28.53
CA GLU A 2 -3.13 10.89 -27.74
C GLU A 2 -3.88 9.65 -27.27
N ASN A 3 -3.34 8.46 -27.55
CA ASN A 3 -3.87 7.23 -27.00
C ASN A 3 -3.73 7.29 -25.47
N PRO A 4 -4.81 7.06 -24.70
CA PRO A 4 -4.72 7.11 -23.24
C PRO A 4 -3.67 6.10 -22.76
N PRO A 5 -2.89 6.44 -21.71
CA PRO A 5 -1.86 5.54 -21.21
C PRO A 5 -2.50 4.21 -20.83
N THR A 6 -1.96 3.14 -21.40
CA THR A 6 -2.39 1.76 -21.16
C THR A 6 -1.99 1.26 -19.77
N LEU A 7 -1.37 2.08 -18.93
CA LEU A 7 -0.98 1.76 -17.56
C LEU A 7 -2.03 2.26 -16.56
N ARG A 8 -2.42 1.40 -15.63
CA ARG A 8 -3.28 1.74 -14.49
C ARG A 8 -2.63 1.25 -13.19
N VAL A 9 -2.77 2.02 -12.12
CA VAL A 9 -2.39 1.60 -10.77
C VAL A 9 -3.66 1.47 -9.95
N GLN A 10 -3.81 0.35 -9.25
CA GLN A 10 -4.91 0.09 -8.33
C GLN A 10 -4.34 -0.08 -6.93
N LEU A 11 -4.79 0.78 -6.02
CA LEU A 11 -4.47 0.74 -4.61
C LEU A 11 -5.80 0.74 -3.84
N ASN A 12 -5.96 -0.17 -2.88
CA ASN A 12 -7.19 -0.19 -2.09
C ASN A 12 -7.19 0.96 -1.06
N GLY A 13 -8.38 1.38 -0.62
CA GLY A 13 -8.52 2.52 0.29
C GLY A 13 -7.91 2.28 1.68
N ILE A 14 -7.83 1.03 2.12
CA ILE A 14 -7.22 0.67 3.42
C ILE A 14 -5.71 0.93 3.36
N LEU A 15 -5.02 0.40 2.35
CA LEU A 15 -3.58 0.58 2.14
C LEU A 15 -3.24 2.05 1.95
N LEU A 16 -4.03 2.80 1.18
CA LEU A 16 -3.84 4.24 1.04
C LEU A 16 -3.97 4.96 2.38
N SER A 17 -5.00 4.63 3.17
CA SER A 17 -5.20 5.23 4.50
C SER A 17 -4.06 4.90 5.45
N THR A 18 -3.58 3.64 5.45
CA THR A 18 -2.43 3.21 6.24
C THR A 18 -1.17 3.97 5.85
N LEU A 19 -0.89 4.13 4.55
CA LEU A 19 0.24 4.93 4.07
C LEU A 19 0.16 6.37 4.55
N LEU A 20 -1.00 7.01 4.41
CA LEU A 20 -1.20 8.39 4.86
C LEU A 20 -1.02 8.53 6.38
N PHE A 21 -1.53 7.58 7.15
CA PHE A 21 -1.36 7.54 8.60
C PHE A 21 0.12 7.40 8.99
N GLU A 22 0.84 6.44 8.41
CA GLU A 22 2.26 6.23 8.69
C GLU A 22 3.10 7.46 8.31
N CYS A 23 2.86 8.04 7.12
CA CYS A 23 3.56 9.25 6.68
C CYS A 23 3.28 10.44 7.60
N THR A 24 2.05 10.62 8.07
CA THR A 24 1.68 11.73 8.96
C THR A 24 2.36 11.62 10.33
N ASN A 25 2.59 10.39 10.79
CA ASN A 25 3.24 10.12 12.09
C ASN A 25 4.76 9.94 11.98
N ALA A 26 5.33 9.94 10.78
CA ALA A 26 6.75 9.77 10.58
C ALA A 26 7.51 11.03 11.06
N ARG A 27 8.52 10.83 11.90
CA ARG A 27 9.41 11.92 12.37
C ARG A 27 10.52 12.25 11.37
N VAL A 28 10.65 11.43 10.34
CA VAL A 28 11.63 11.46 9.27
C VAL A 28 10.94 11.01 7.99
N ASP A 29 11.60 11.15 6.84
CA ASP A 29 11.06 10.70 5.57
C ASP A 29 10.66 9.21 5.64
N TYR A 30 9.39 8.94 5.33
CA TYR A 30 8.85 7.59 5.28
C TYR A 30 9.20 6.96 3.92
N GLU A 31 9.91 5.85 3.96
CA GLU A 31 10.31 5.11 2.77
C GLU A 31 9.90 3.63 2.87
N GLY A 32 9.56 3.06 1.72
CA GLY A 32 9.02 1.70 1.63
C GLY A 32 9.00 1.19 0.20
N LEU A 33 8.69 -0.10 0.05
CA LEU A 33 8.44 -0.76 -1.21
C LEU A 33 6.94 -1.02 -1.36
N LEU A 34 6.40 -0.82 -2.56
CA LEU A 34 5.05 -1.25 -2.89
C LEU A 34 5.11 -2.69 -3.39
N LEU A 35 4.35 -3.56 -2.74
CA LEU A 35 4.25 -4.96 -3.12
C LEU A 35 2.92 -5.21 -3.84
N GLY A 36 2.96 -6.03 -4.88
CA GLY A 36 1.78 -6.26 -5.69
C GLY A 36 2.06 -7.09 -6.94
N ALA A 37 1.09 -7.07 -7.85
CA ALA A 37 1.15 -7.81 -9.10
C ALA A 37 0.87 -6.91 -10.31
N ILE A 38 1.50 -7.24 -11.44
CA ILE A 38 1.19 -6.63 -12.73
C ILE A 38 0.23 -7.57 -13.46
N VAL A 39 -0.98 -7.10 -13.73
CA VAL A 39 -2.07 -7.89 -14.33
C VAL A 39 -2.62 -7.17 -15.56
N PRO A 40 -2.67 -7.81 -16.74
CA PRO A 40 -3.37 -7.26 -17.89
C PRO A 40 -4.89 -7.30 -17.65
N LYS A 41 -5.57 -6.17 -17.81
CA LYS A 41 -7.04 -6.05 -17.72
C LYS A 41 -7.61 -5.52 -19.02
N VAL A 42 -8.54 -6.27 -19.59
CA VAL A 42 -9.27 -5.85 -20.80
C VAL A 42 -10.51 -5.08 -20.37
N ARG A 43 -10.69 -3.85 -20.88
CA ARG A 43 -11.93 -3.10 -20.75
C ARG A 43 -12.54 -2.92 -22.13
N SER A 44 -13.78 -3.33 -22.28
CA SER A 44 -14.60 -2.92 -23.43
C SER A 44 -15.26 -1.60 -23.05
N VAL A 45 -14.97 -0.55 -23.79
CA VAL A 45 -15.74 0.70 -23.70
C VAL A 45 -16.74 0.65 -24.86
N VAL A 46 -18.01 0.86 -24.54
CA VAL A 46 -19.05 1.08 -25.55
C VAL A 46 -19.02 2.57 -25.84
N ASP A 47 -18.85 2.92 -27.11
CA ASP A 47 -18.91 4.30 -27.59
C ASP A 47 -20.35 4.53 -28.08
N ASP A 48 -21.06 5.50 -27.50
CA ASP A 48 -22.46 5.79 -27.84
C ASP A 48 -22.62 6.27 -29.30
N SER A 49 -21.51 6.64 -29.97
CA SER A 49 -21.52 7.12 -31.36
C SER A 49 -21.34 6.03 -32.42
N SER A 50 -20.97 4.81 -32.03
CA SER A 50 -20.75 3.70 -32.95
C SER A 50 -21.15 2.36 -32.33
N ASP A 51 -21.84 1.51 -33.08
CA ASP A 51 -22.19 0.14 -32.64
C ASP A 51 -20.96 -0.79 -32.49
N THR A 52 -19.75 -0.21 -32.53
CA THR A 52 -18.47 -0.89 -32.43
C THR A 52 -17.92 -0.81 -31.02
N ARG A 53 -17.67 -1.98 -30.42
CA ARG A 53 -17.00 -2.09 -29.11
C ARG A 53 -15.49 -1.97 -29.29
N VAL A 54 -14.91 -0.93 -28.71
CA VAL A 54 -13.45 -0.78 -28.64
C VAL A 54 -12.94 -1.51 -27.40
N LYS A 55 -12.23 -2.62 -27.61
CA LYS A 55 -11.52 -3.34 -26.54
C LYS A 55 -10.17 -2.68 -26.32
N THR A 56 -9.95 -2.16 -25.12
CA THR A 56 -8.65 -1.63 -24.70
C THR A 56 -8.05 -2.56 -23.65
N VAL A 57 -6.81 -3.00 -23.87
CA VAL A 57 -6.04 -3.76 -22.89
C VAL A 57 -5.20 -2.79 -22.07
N TYR A 58 -5.35 -2.84 -20.75
CA TYR A 58 -4.56 -2.06 -19.81
C TYR A 58 -3.61 -2.96 -19.05
N THR A 59 -2.35 -2.59 -18.95
CA THR A 59 -1.43 -3.11 -17.94
C THR A 59 -1.84 -2.50 -16.60
N THR A 60 -2.29 -3.31 -15.65
CA THR A 60 -2.73 -2.84 -14.33
C THR A 60 -1.76 -3.31 -13.25
N ILE A 61 -1.13 -2.38 -12.56
CA ILE A 61 -0.37 -2.64 -11.34
C ILE A 61 -1.37 -2.65 -10.18
N VAL A 62 -1.56 -3.80 -9.55
CA VAL A 62 -2.40 -3.97 -8.36
C VAL A 62 -1.50 -3.97 -7.14
N VAL A 63 -1.53 -2.90 -6.37
CA VAL A 63 -0.80 -2.78 -5.11
C VAL A 63 -1.58 -3.50 -4.02
N GLN A 64 -0.92 -4.47 -3.39
CA GLN A 64 -1.50 -5.39 -2.42
C GLN A 64 -0.89 -5.22 -1.02
N GLY A 65 0.28 -4.58 -0.92
CA GLY A 65 0.94 -4.33 0.35
C GLY A 65 2.00 -3.24 0.25
N VAL A 66 2.48 -2.84 1.42
CA VAL A 66 3.58 -1.89 1.59
C VAL A 66 4.57 -2.53 2.55
N TYR A 67 5.84 -2.55 2.16
CA TYR A 67 6.93 -2.98 3.02
C TYR A 67 7.71 -1.75 3.46
N LYS A 68 7.63 -1.42 4.76
CA LYS A 68 8.34 -0.28 5.34
C LYS A 68 9.83 -0.59 5.42
N LEU A 69 10.68 0.36 5.04
CA LEU A 69 12.11 0.22 5.26
C LEU A 69 12.42 0.62 6.70
N GLU A 70 12.76 -0.37 7.51
CA GLU A 70 13.10 -0.14 8.90
C GLU A 70 14.38 0.70 9.03
N PRO A 71 14.42 1.68 9.94
CA PRO A 71 15.56 2.60 10.09
C PRO A 71 16.81 1.93 10.68
N ASN A 72 16.66 0.74 11.28
CA ASN A 72 17.76 -0.05 11.82
C ASN A 72 18.50 -0.89 10.76
N LEU A 73 17.95 -1.01 9.56
CA LEU A 73 18.60 -1.68 8.44
C LEU A 73 19.41 -0.67 7.62
N PRO A 74 20.60 -1.06 7.12
CA PRO A 74 21.36 -0.20 6.23
C PRO A 74 20.53 0.10 4.98
N LYS A 75 20.56 1.35 4.51
CA LYS A 75 19.89 1.74 3.27
C LYS A 75 20.48 0.93 2.11
N PHE A 76 19.61 0.40 1.27
CA PHE A 76 20.03 -0.32 0.07
C PHE A 76 20.52 0.58 -1.06
N TYR A 77 20.58 1.90 -0.85
CA TYR A 77 21.06 2.83 -1.85
C TYR A 77 22.07 3.80 -1.23
N GLY A 78 23.08 4.16 -2.02
CA GLY A 78 24.09 5.13 -1.63
C GLY A 78 23.69 6.57 -1.94
N ARG A 79 24.59 7.52 -1.66
CA ARG A 79 24.31 8.97 -1.81
C ARG A 79 24.11 9.41 -3.26
N SER A 80 24.64 8.65 -4.23
CA SER A 80 24.43 8.90 -5.66
C SER A 80 23.24 8.12 -6.24
N GLY A 81 22.48 7.41 -5.40
CA GLY A 81 21.33 6.60 -5.82
C GLY A 81 21.69 5.24 -6.40
N GLU A 82 22.97 4.84 -6.33
CA GLU A 82 23.42 3.49 -6.68
C GLU A 82 22.80 2.47 -5.74
N VAL A 83 22.23 1.41 -6.31
CA VAL A 83 21.57 0.33 -5.56
C VAL A 83 22.61 -0.70 -5.14
N ASN A 84 22.59 -1.07 -3.87
CA ASN A 84 23.36 -2.14 -3.28
C ASN A 84 22.48 -3.39 -3.10
N GLU A 85 22.56 -4.30 -4.07
CA GLU A 85 21.77 -5.54 -4.10
C GLU A 85 22.05 -6.45 -2.89
N ALA A 86 23.29 -6.49 -2.39
CA ALA A 86 23.65 -7.27 -1.21
C ALA A 86 22.96 -6.77 0.08
N VAL A 87 22.54 -5.51 0.10
CA VAL A 87 21.72 -4.97 1.19
C VAL A 87 20.24 -5.25 0.95
N LEU A 88 19.77 -5.21 -0.31
CA LEU A 88 18.40 -5.61 -0.66
C LEU A 88 18.09 -7.04 -0.20
N GLU A 89 19.03 -7.97 -0.36
CA GLU A 89 18.88 -9.37 0.07
C GLU A 89 18.72 -9.55 1.60
N GLN A 90 19.14 -8.57 2.39
CA GLN A 90 18.96 -8.61 3.85
C GLN A 90 17.53 -8.26 4.26
N TYR A 91 16.79 -7.57 3.40
CA TYR A 91 15.39 -7.30 3.63
C TYR A 91 14.58 -8.58 3.40
N GLN A 92 13.79 -8.95 4.41
CA GLN A 92 12.86 -10.08 4.33
C GLN A 92 11.60 -9.66 3.56
N ILE A 93 11.78 -9.26 2.29
CA ILE A 93 10.68 -8.83 1.43
C ILE A 93 9.80 -10.06 1.15
N PRO A 94 8.50 -10.02 1.49
CA PRO A 94 7.59 -11.13 1.22
C PRO A 94 7.54 -11.43 -0.29
N SER A 95 7.93 -12.65 -0.67
CA SER A 95 7.90 -13.12 -2.06
C SER A 95 6.51 -13.58 -2.53
N ASN A 96 5.60 -13.86 -1.59
CA ASN A 96 4.26 -14.39 -1.88
C ASN A 96 3.16 -13.37 -1.54
N VAL A 97 2.95 -12.39 -2.42
CA VAL A 97 1.78 -11.49 -2.33
C VAL A 97 0.59 -12.02 -3.16
N GLY A 98 0.76 -13.22 -3.75
CA GLY A 98 -0.18 -13.85 -4.69
C GLY A 98 -1.33 -14.67 -4.12
N ASP A 99 -1.29 -15.10 -2.85
CA ASP A 99 -2.25 -16.08 -2.30
C ASP A 99 -3.02 -15.60 -1.05
N GLN A 100 -3.21 -14.29 -0.87
CA GLN A 100 -4.14 -13.80 0.14
C GLN A 100 -5.56 -13.61 -0.43
N SER A 101 -6.20 -14.73 -0.77
CA SER A 101 -7.65 -14.81 -0.60
C SER A 101 -7.93 -14.81 0.90
N LEU A 102 -8.46 -13.70 1.42
CA LEU A 102 -9.18 -13.61 2.70
C LEU A 102 -8.49 -14.25 3.91
N SER A 103 -7.37 -13.68 4.35
CA SER A 103 -6.86 -13.87 5.71
C SER A 103 -6.37 -12.52 6.25
N LEU A 104 -7.31 -11.73 6.75
CA LEU A 104 -7.03 -10.56 7.59
C LEU A 104 -6.48 -11.08 8.94
N SER A 105 -5.22 -11.51 8.98
CA SER A 105 -4.43 -11.33 10.19
C SER A 105 -3.59 -10.07 9.93
N PRO A 106 -3.98 -8.94 10.53
CA PRO A 106 -3.18 -7.74 10.43
C PRO A 106 -1.78 -8.02 11.00
N PRO A 107 -0.66 -7.63 10.35
CA PRO A 107 0.62 -7.57 11.03
C PRO A 107 0.46 -6.53 12.16
N ALA A 108 0.32 -6.99 13.41
CA ALA A 108 0.15 -6.19 14.65
C ALA A 108 -0.38 -4.77 14.37
N THR A 109 -1.57 -4.70 13.77
CA THR A 109 -2.07 -3.45 13.18
C THR A 109 -2.83 -2.71 14.25
N ILE A 110 -2.44 -1.46 14.50
CA ILE A 110 -3.21 -0.28 15.00
C ILE A 110 -4.27 -0.53 16.09
N LEU A 111 -5.16 -1.51 15.99
CA LEU A 111 -6.08 -2.00 17.03
C LEU A 111 -5.37 -2.34 18.35
N GLU A 112 -4.18 -2.96 18.33
CA GLU A 112 -3.40 -3.19 19.56
C GLU A 112 -2.90 -1.89 20.19
N TYR A 113 -2.74 -0.82 19.39
CA TYR A 113 -2.32 0.50 19.85
C TYR A 113 -3.51 1.38 20.28
N ILE A 114 -4.67 1.20 19.64
CA ILE A 114 -5.88 2.02 19.87
C ILE A 114 -6.73 1.46 21.02
N LEU A 115 -6.85 0.15 21.18
CA LEU A 115 -7.69 -0.45 22.24
C LEU A 115 -7.30 -0.01 23.66
N PRO A 116 -6.01 0.07 24.03
CA PRO A 116 -5.61 0.60 25.34
C PRO A 116 -5.93 2.09 25.51
N GLN A 117 -5.81 2.88 24.43
CA GLN A 117 -6.09 4.32 24.43
C GLN A 117 -7.59 4.61 24.59
N LEU A 118 -8.46 3.75 24.05
CA LEU A 118 -9.91 3.87 24.19
C LEU A 118 -10.40 3.46 25.59
N SER A 119 -9.73 2.52 26.28
CA SER A 119 -10.05 2.20 27.68
C SER A 119 -9.73 3.36 28.63
N ASP A 120 -8.66 4.11 28.39
CA ASP A 120 -8.30 5.28 29.19
C ASP A 120 -9.29 6.44 29.00
N ILE A 121 -9.84 6.60 27.80
CA ILE A 121 -10.87 7.61 27.51
C ILE A 121 -12.19 7.28 28.22
N ASN A 122 -12.60 6.01 28.26
CA ASN A 122 -13.82 5.62 28.98
C ASN A 122 -13.70 5.81 30.50
N HIS A 123 -12.51 5.66 31.09
CA HIS A 123 -12.30 5.96 32.51
C HIS A 123 -12.27 7.46 32.83
N GLN A 124 -11.89 8.32 31.87
CA GLN A 124 -11.90 9.78 32.07
C GLN A 124 -13.28 10.43 31.89
N ILE A 125 -14.19 9.79 31.16
CA ILE A 125 -15.55 10.32 30.92
C ILE A 125 -16.53 9.91 32.03
N VAL A 126 -16.33 8.76 32.69
CA VAL A 126 -17.23 8.26 33.75
C VAL A 126 -16.90 8.83 35.15
N GLY A 127 -15.84 9.64 35.29
CA GLY A 127 -15.40 10.24 36.55
C GLY A 127 -15.74 11.73 36.75
N ARG A 128 -16.64 12.30 35.95
CA ARG A 128 -17.05 13.72 36.03
C ARG A 128 -18.58 13.85 36.04
N ASP A 129 -19.21 13.24 37.02
CA ASP A 129 -20.54 13.64 37.47
C ASP A 129 -20.45 13.84 39.00
N ASP A 130 -19.94 15.01 39.40
CA ASP A 130 -20.18 15.64 40.70
C ASP A 130 -20.89 16.98 40.45
#